data_AF-A0A540LI64-F1
#
_entry.id   AF-A0A540LI64-F1
#
_cell.length_a   1.000
_cell.length_b   1.000
_cell.length_c   1.000
_cell.angle_alpha   90.00
_cell.angle_beta   90.00
_cell.angle_gamma   90.00
#
_symmetry.space_group_name_H-M   'P 1'
#
loop_
_entity.id
_entity.type
_entity.pdbx_description
1 polymer ?
#
loop_
_entity_poly.entity_id
_entity_poly.type
_entity_poly.pdbx_seq_one_letter_code
_entity_poly.pdbx_strand_id
1 'polypeptide(L)'
;MSEVNSVKCPSNGTLCNDSNQVATRMLEKELLNWRTRFASYVSSQKAYVKALDRWLAKLDDAETESKLKSKGVNPSSLAICRHWSDGLDKLPYQAVTGAIKSFVKDVRALRDQQHKERRQKREVDKLARRLRRENFLQETDLKEQMRTEKKKLHTITQKMQDIAVNGFQTQFSEVFGSMAKFFDSMAELFSKSATKKSGRPSKNARRTRVKAIDR
;
A
#
# COMPACT_ATOMS: atom_id res chain seq x y z
N MET A 1 16.45 13.98 22.62
CA MET A 1 15.17 13.25 22.45
C MET A 1 14.07 14.28 22.56
N SER A 2 13.43 14.63 21.45
CA SER A 2 12.45 15.72 21.38
C SER A 2 11.09 15.28 21.91
N GLU A 3 10.59 16.03 22.90
CA GLU A 3 9.27 15.89 23.48
C GLU A 3 8.19 16.06 22.41
N VAL A 4 7.32 15.06 22.27
CA VAL A 4 6.11 15.15 21.46
C VAL A 4 5.14 16.04 22.23
N ASN A 5 5.08 17.32 21.85
CA ASN A 5 4.07 18.23 22.35
C ASN A 5 2.68 17.70 22.03
N SER A 6 2.00 17.19 23.06
CA SER A 6 0.61 16.77 23.03
C SER A 6 -0.26 17.96 22.60
N VAL A 7 -0.87 17.85 21.42
CA VAL A 7 -1.85 18.81 20.93
C VAL A 7 -3.07 18.73 21.83
N LYS A 8 -3.10 19.58 22.87
CA LYS A 8 -4.30 19.83 23.67
C LYS A 8 -5.36 20.46 22.77
N CYS A 9 -6.35 19.66 22.37
CA CYS A 9 -7.52 20.16 21.68
C CYS A 9 -8.45 20.86 22.69
N PRO A 10 -8.78 22.16 22.51
CA PRO A 10 -9.67 22.88 23.41
C PRO A 10 -11.06 22.24 23.44
N SER A 11 -11.65 22.14 24.64
CA SER A 11 -12.92 21.48 24.95
C SER A 11 -14.16 22.20 24.42
N ASN A 12 -14.20 22.49 23.12
CA ASN A 12 -15.42 22.75 22.36
C ASN A 12 -15.63 21.55 21.43
N GLY A 13 -16.36 20.53 21.91
CA GLY A 13 -16.55 19.25 21.23
C GLY A 13 -17.24 19.30 19.85
N THR A 14 -17.49 20.49 19.30
CA THR A 14 -17.94 20.70 17.92
C THR A 14 -16.76 20.82 16.95
N LEU A 15 -15.67 21.48 17.35
CA LEU A 15 -14.52 21.74 16.46
C LEU A 15 -13.62 20.51 16.25
N CYS A 16 -13.39 19.73 17.31
CA CYS A 16 -12.61 18.48 17.23
C CYS A 16 -13.32 17.40 16.39
N ASN A 17 -14.65 17.33 16.46
CA ASN A 17 -15.40 16.37 15.66
C ASN A 17 -15.41 16.71 14.18
N ASP A 18 -15.43 18.00 13.82
CA ASP A 18 -15.43 18.43 12.42
C ASP A 18 -14.04 18.35 11.79
N SER A 19 -12.97 18.69 12.53
CA SER A 19 -11.59 18.46 12.06
C SER A 19 -11.31 16.98 11.80
N ASN A 20 -11.77 16.09 12.69
CA ASN A 20 -11.60 14.64 12.53
C ASN A 20 -12.26 14.11 11.26
N GLN A 21 -13.45 14.59 10.88
CA GLN A 21 -14.09 14.15 9.64
C GLN A 21 -13.42 14.69 8.39
N VAL A 22 -12.90 15.93 8.44
CA VAL A 22 -12.12 16.48 7.34
C VAL A 22 -10.88 15.61 7.15
N ALA A 23 -10.15 15.30 8.23
CA ALA A 23 -9.01 14.39 8.19
C ALA A 23 -9.38 13.00 7.64
N THR A 24 -10.48 12.40 8.09
CA THR A 24 -10.94 11.08 7.59
C THR A 24 -11.26 11.12 6.09
N ARG A 25 -11.92 12.17 5.60
CA ARG A 25 -12.20 12.33 4.16
C ARG A 25 -10.94 12.56 3.34
N MET A 26 -9.99 13.34 3.86
CA MET A 26 -8.70 13.54 3.21
C MET A 26 -7.91 12.23 3.14
N LEU A 27 -7.89 11.44 4.23
CA LEU A 27 -7.26 10.12 4.24
C LEU A 27 -7.89 9.19 3.19
N GLU A 28 -9.22 9.13 3.10
CA GLU A 28 -9.90 8.33 2.06
C GLU A 28 -9.45 8.73 0.66
N LYS A 29 -9.41 10.05 0.38
CA LYS A 29 -8.97 10.59 -0.90
C LYS A 29 -7.52 10.22 -1.20
N GLU A 30 -6.61 10.40 -0.25
CA GLU A 30 -5.20 10.11 -0.46
C GLU A 30 -4.93 8.62 -0.63
N LEU A 31 -5.63 7.73 0.07
CA LEU A 31 -5.54 6.28 -0.16
C LEU A 31 -6.03 5.89 -1.56
N LEU A 32 -7.12 6.48 -2.04
CA LEU A 32 -7.62 6.25 -3.40
C LEU A 32 -6.65 6.76 -4.47
N ASN A 33 -6.10 7.97 -4.26
CA ASN A 33 -5.07 8.54 -5.11
C ASN A 33 -3.84 7.63 -5.12
N TRP A 34 -3.34 7.22 -3.95
CA TRP A 34 -2.20 6.32 -3.82
C TRP A 34 -2.41 5.00 -4.55
N ARG A 35 -3.56 4.34 -4.36
CA ARG A 35 -3.91 3.10 -5.07
C ARG A 35 -3.84 3.27 -6.59
N THR A 36 -4.39 4.37 -7.10
CA THR A 36 -4.40 4.68 -8.53
C THR A 36 -2.98 4.94 -9.04
N ARG A 37 -2.21 5.78 -8.33
CA ARG A 37 -0.83 6.11 -8.68
C ARG A 37 0.09 4.90 -8.65
N PHE A 38 -0.07 4.02 -7.67
CA PHE A 38 0.68 2.77 -7.60
C PHE A 38 0.36 1.86 -8.80
N ALA A 39 -0.92 1.68 -9.13
CA ALA A 39 -1.32 0.89 -10.30
C ALA A 39 -0.77 1.50 -11.61
N SER A 40 -0.82 2.82 -11.76
CA SER A 40 -0.22 3.52 -12.91
C SER A 40 1.30 3.33 -12.96
N TYR A 41 2.00 3.46 -11.83
CA TYR A 41 3.45 3.23 -11.75
C TYR A 41 3.82 1.84 -12.25
N VAL A 42 3.15 0.79 -11.74
CA VAL A 42 3.41 -0.60 -12.17
C VAL A 42 3.11 -0.79 -13.65
N SER A 43 2.01 -0.21 -14.14
CA SER A 43 1.63 -0.28 -15.55
C SER A 43 2.66 0.39 -16.45
N SER A 44 3.18 1.56 -16.06
CA SER A 44 4.23 2.28 -16.80
C SER A 44 5.54 1.51 -16.80
N GLN A 45 5.95 0.92 -15.67
CA GLN A 45 7.15 0.07 -15.59
C GLN A 45 7.04 -1.14 -16.53
N LYS A 46 5.89 -1.82 -16.53
CA LYS A 46 5.62 -2.93 -17.46
C LYS A 46 5.66 -2.50 -18.91
N ALA A 47 5.02 -1.39 -19.25
CA ALA A 47 4.96 -0.89 -20.62
C ALA A 47 6.37 -0.53 -21.12
N TYR A 48 7.18 0.12 -20.29
CA TYR A 48 8.56 0.47 -20.62
C TYR A 48 9.42 -0.76 -20.92
N VAL A 49 9.42 -1.76 -20.03
CA VAL A 49 10.21 -2.99 -20.24
C VAL A 49 9.73 -3.77 -21.46
N LYS A 50 8.42 -3.85 -21.70
CA LYS A 50 7.86 -4.47 -22.91
C LYS A 50 8.25 -3.72 -24.19
N ALA A 51 8.33 -2.40 -24.15
CA ALA A 51 8.80 -1.60 -25.28
C ALA A 51 10.29 -1.84 -25.56
N LEU A 52 11.12 -1.90 -24.52
CA LEU A 52 12.54 -2.23 -24.64
C LEU A 52 12.77 -3.63 -25.22
N ASP A 53 12.04 -4.63 -24.72
CA ASP A 53 12.11 -6.01 -25.21
C ASP A 53 11.80 -6.09 -26.71
N ARG A 54 10.71 -5.46 -27.15
CA ARG A 54 10.33 -5.37 -28.57
C ARG A 54 11.36 -4.62 -29.42
N TRP A 55 11.94 -3.55 -28.89
CA TRP A 55 12.95 -2.78 -29.60
C TRP A 55 14.23 -3.59 -29.82
N LEU A 56 14.71 -4.30 -28.78
CA LEU A 56 15.89 -5.16 -28.89
C LEU A 56 15.65 -6.36 -29.82
N ALA A 57 14.45 -6.95 -29.82
CA ALA A 57 14.12 -8.03 -30.74
C ALA A 57 14.20 -7.61 -32.21
N LYS A 58 13.73 -6.39 -32.54
CA LYS A 58 13.83 -5.85 -33.91
C LYS A 58 15.27 -5.61 -34.36
N LEU A 59 16.18 -5.31 -33.45
CA LEU A 59 17.60 -5.15 -33.78
C LEU A 59 18.24 -6.51 -34.10
N ASP A 60 17.86 -7.56 -33.37
CA ASP A 60 18.33 -8.93 -33.59
C ASP A 60 17.95 -9.46 -34.99
N ASP A 61 16.71 -9.21 -35.43
CA ASP A 61 16.22 -9.62 -36.75
C ASP A 61 16.85 -8.84 -37.92
N ALA A 62 17.35 -7.62 -37.69
CA ALA A 62 17.79 -6.69 -38.74
C ALA A 62 19.31 -6.66 -38.96
N GLU A 63 20.12 -7.19 -38.04
CA GLU A 63 21.58 -7.03 -38.07
C GLU A 63 22.33 -8.37 -37.94
N THR A 64 23.44 -8.51 -38.69
CA THR A 64 24.39 -9.62 -38.50
C THR A 64 25.03 -9.52 -37.12
N GLU A 65 25.25 -10.65 -36.43
CA GLU A 65 25.85 -10.75 -35.09
C GLU A 65 27.08 -9.83 -34.83
N SER A 66 27.86 -9.48 -35.86
CA SER A 66 29.00 -8.58 -35.76
C SER A 66 28.61 -7.10 -35.59
N LYS A 67 27.52 -6.63 -36.22
CA LYS A 67 27.01 -5.25 -36.10
C LYS A 67 26.35 -5.01 -34.74
N LEU A 68 25.61 -5.98 -34.21
CA LEU A 68 24.99 -5.90 -32.87
C LEU A 68 26.03 -5.76 -31.76
N LYS A 69 27.12 -6.53 -31.84
CA LYS A 69 28.27 -6.41 -30.93
C LYS A 69 28.92 -5.03 -30.98
N SER A 70 29.01 -4.41 -32.15
CA SER A 70 29.57 -3.05 -32.31
C SER A 70 28.70 -1.95 -31.68
N LYS A 71 27.39 -2.18 -31.54
CA LYS A 71 26.43 -1.29 -30.86
C LYS A 71 26.27 -1.59 -29.37
N GLY A 72 27.07 -2.49 -28.81
CA GLY A 72 26.98 -2.89 -27.39
C GLY A 72 25.78 -3.77 -27.05
N VAL A 73 25.01 -4.22 -28.05
CA VAL A 73 23.88 -5.13 -27.87
C VAL A 73 24.40 -6.57 -27.99
N ASN A 74 24.51 -7.25 -26.86
CA ASN A 74 24.89 -8.66 -26.81
C ASN A 74 23.61 -9.52 -26.68
N PRO A 75 23.54 -10.75 -27.24
CA PRO A 75 22.48 -11.72 -26.98
C PRO A 75 22.07 -11.86 -25.50
N SER A 76 23.01 -11.62 -24.57
CA SER A 76 22.73 -11.56 -23.12
C SER A 76 21.76 -10.44 -22.71
N SER A 77 21.76 -9.28 -23.38
CA SER A 77 20.89 -8.15 -23.05
C SER A 77 19.43 -8.41 -23.47
N LEU A 78 19.23 -9.02 -24.63
CA LEU A 78 17.91 -9.46 -25.11
C LEU A 78 17.28 -10.48 -24.15
N ALA A 79 18.06 -11.49 -23.74
CA ALA A 79 17.61 -12.51 -22.78
C ALA A 79 17.22 -11.92 -21.42
N ILE A 80 17.92 -10.87 -20.98
CA ILE A 80 17.61 -10.16 -19.73
C ILE A 80 16.28 -9.39 -19.85
N CYS A 81 16.07 -8.63 -20.93
CA CYS A 81 14.84 -7.88 -21.14
C CYS A 81 13.60 -8.78 -21.29
N ARG A 82 13.72 -9.90 -22.00
CA ARG A 82 12.66 -10.94 -22.07
C ARG A 82 12.34 -11.47 -20.68
N HIS A 83 13.36 -11.83 -19.90
CA HIS A 83 13.18 -12.33 -18.54
C HIS A 83 12.47 -11.32 -17.63
N TRP A 84 12.83 -10.03 -17.71
CA TRP A 84 12.15 -8.98 -16.97
C TRP A 84 10.71 -8.80 -17.41
N SER A 85 10.45 -8.78 -18.72
CA SER A 85 9.10 -8.66 -19.27
C SER A 85 8.17 -9.76 -18.73
N ASP A 86 8.62 -11.01 -18.78
CA ASP A 86 7.88 -12.18 -18.27
C ASP A 86 7.71 -12.15 -16.75
N GLY A 87 8.74 -11.71 -16.03
CA GLY A 87 8.73 -11.66 -14.57
C GLY A 87 7.85 -10.54 -14.01
N LEU A 88 7.80 -9.38 -14.67
CA LEU A 88 6.98 -8.25 -14.23
C LEU A 88 5.49 -8.59 -14.23
N ASP A 89 5.03 -9.47 -15.11
CA ASP A 89 3.65 -9.94 -15.13
C ASP A 89 3.27 -10.81 -13.93
N LYS A 90 4.26 -11.38 -13.24
CA LYS A 90 4.08 -12.23 -12.06
C LYS A 90 4.23 -11.46 -10.73
N LEU A 91 4.57 -10.18 -10.76
CA LEU A 91 4.74 -9.39 -9.54
C LEU A 91 3.44 -9.24 -8.75
N PRO A 92 3.49 -9.25 -7.40
CA PRO A 92 2.32 -9.25 -6.52
C PRO A 92 1.66 -7.87 -6.37
N TYR A 93 1.58 -7.06 -7.44
CA TYR A 93 1.02 -5.69 -7.35
C TYR A 93 -0.45 -5.66 -6.94
N GLN A 94 -1.20 -6.72 -7.25
CA GLN A 94 -2.59 -6.88 -6.83
C GLN A 94 -2.72 -7.00 -5.31
N ALA A 95 -1.73 -7.57 -4.61
CA ALA A 95 -1.72 -7.61 -3.16
C ALA A 95 -1.65 -6.19 -2.56
N VAL A 96 -0.80 -5.32 -3.11
CA VAL A 96 -0.67 -3.92 -2.68
C VAL A 96 -1.96 -3.14 -2.94
N THR A 97 -2.48 -3.19 -4.17
CA THR A 97 -3.72 -2.46 -4.52
C THR A 97 -4.95 -3.01 -3.79
N GLY A 98 -4.94 -4.30 -3.43
CA GLY A 98 -5.94 -4.97 -2.61
C GLY A 98 -5.89 -4.52 -1.16
N ALA A 99 -4.70 -4.47 -0.54
CA ALA A 99 -4.51 -3.98 0.82
C ALA A 99 -4.97 -2.52 0.94
N ILE A 100 -4.56 -1.64 0.01
CA ILE A 100 -5.01 -0.24 0.01
C ILE A 100 -6.54 -0.15 -0.16
N LYS A 101 -7.14 -1.00 -1.01
CA LYS A 101 -8.60 -1.06 -1.17
C LYS A 101 -9.31 -1.50 0.12
N SER A 102 -8.74 -2.46 0.85
CA SER A 102 -9.25 -2.89 2.16
C SER A 102 -9.24 -1.73 3.14
N PHE A 103 -8.10 -1.03 3.23
CA PHE A 103 -7.95 0.12 4.10
C PHE A 103 -8.97 1.24 3.80
N VAL A 104 -9.22 1.54 2.51
CA VAL A 104 -10.27 2.50 2.13
C VAL A 104 -11.66 2.11 2.67
N LYS A 105 -11.98 0.81 2.76
CA LYS A 105 -13.26 0.36 3.35
C LYS A 105 -13.34 0.68 4.84
N ASP A 106 -12.25 0.47 5.58
CA ASP A 106 -12.20 0.75 7.02
C ASP A 106 -12.29 2.26 7.30
N VAL A 107 -11.64 3.09 6.47
CA VAL A 107 -11.79 4.55 6.55
C VAL A 107 -13.24 4.99 6.28
N ARG A 108 -13.94 4.34 5.35
CA ARG A 108 -15.38 4.59 5.12
C ARG A 108 -16.23 4.14 6.29
N ALA A 109 -15.94 3.00 6.89
CA ALA A 109 -16.62 2.53 8.10
C ALA A 109 -16.42 3.50 9.26
N LEU A 110 -15.22 4.06 9.43
CA LEU A 110 -14.93 5.11 10.41
C LEU A 110 -15.78 6.35 10.13
N ARG A 111 -15.84 6.81 8.88
CA ARG A 111 -16.64 7.96 8.48
C ARG A 111 -18.13 7.75 8.82
N ASP A 112 -18.67 6.58 8.51
CA ASP A 112 -20.06 6.22 8.83
C ASP A 112 -20.29 6.22 10.35
N GLN A 113 -19.30 5.78 11.13
CA GLN A 113 -19.34 5.83 12.58
C GLN A 113 -19.31 7.26 13.13
N GLN A 114 -18.50 8.16 12.55
CA GLN A 114 -18.48 9.59 12.88
C GLN A 114 -19.83 10.27 12.57
N HIS A 115 -20.53 9.85 11.51
CA HIS A 115 -21.88 10.33 11.23
C HIS A 115 -22.88 9.89 12.31
N LYS A 116 -22.82 8.62 12.74
CA LYS A 116 -23.66 8.10 13.84
C LYS A 116 -23.38 8.82 15.15
N GLU A 117 -22.11 9.03 15.49
CA GLU A 117 -21.69 9.74 16.70
C GLU A 117 -22.30 11.15 16.76
N ARG A 118 -22.20 11.91 15.67
CA ARG A 118 -22.79 13.25 15.62
C ARG A 118 -24.29 13.27 15.78
N ARG A 119 -25.00 12.35 15.12
CA ARG A 119 -26.45 12.22 15.28
C ARG A 119 -26.80 11.91 16.73
N GLN A 120 -26.09 10.97 17.33
CA GLN A 120 -26.29 10.55 18.71
C GLN A 120 -26.00 11.69 19.72
N LYS A 121 -24.94 12.45 19.49
CA LYS A 121 -24.60 13.63 20.30
C LYS A 121 -25.68 14.71 20.25
N ARG A 122 -26.27 14.96 19.08
CA ARG A 122 -27.39 15.91 18.93
C ARG A 122 -28.63 15.49 19.73
N GLU A 123 -28.92 14.18 19.81
CA GLU A 123 -30.02 13.67 20.63
C GLU A 123 -29.74 13.84 22.12
N VAL A 124 -28.51 13.53 22.58
CA VAL A 124 -28.10 13.78 23.97
C VAL A 124 -28.23 15.27 24.31
N ASP A 125 -27.76 16.17 23.44
CA ASP A 125 -27.85 17.62 23.64
C ASP A 125 -29.31 18.11 23.65
N LYS A 126 -30.18 17.50 22.83
CA LYS A 126 -31.62 17.81 22.80
C LYS A 126 -32.30 17.41 24.10
N LEU A 127 -32.02 16.22 24.63
CA LEU A 127 -32.53 15.76 25.92
C LEU A 127 -31.99 16.62 27.07
N ALA A 128 -30.71 16.99 27.03
CA ALA A 128 -30.12 17.88 28.02
C ALA A 128 -30.77 19.27 28.03
N ARG A 129 -31.15 19.81 26.85
CA ARG A 129 -31.89 21.08 26.75
C ARG A 129 -33.32 20.99 27.26
N ARG A 130 -34.00 19.87 27.04
CA ARG A 130 -35.36 19.61 27.57
C ARG A 130 -35.33 19.55 29.09
N LEU A 131 -34.46 18.71 29.64
CA LEU A 131 -34.29 18.53 31.08
C LEU A 131 -34.07 19.84 31.87
N ARG A 132 -33.44 20.86 31.25
CA ARG A 132 -33.27 22.20 31.86
C ARG A 132 -34.56 23.02 31.98
N ARG A 133 -35.64 22.63 31.32
CA ARG A 133 -36.90 23.38 31.18
C ARG A 133 -38.10 22.70 31.85
N GLU A 134 -37.98 21.44 32.26
CA GLU A 134 -39.10 20.63 32.76
C GLU A 134 -39.13 20.51 34.30
N ASN A 135 -40.33 20.27 34.83
CA ASN A 135 -40.60 20.10 36.27
C ASN A 135 -40.33 18.65 36.74
N PHE A 136 -40.24 18.46 38.06
CA PHE A 136 -39.76 17.24 38.75
C PHE A 136 -40.35 15.89 38.26
N LEU A 137 -41.63 15.86 37.86
CA LEU A 137 -42.30 14.62 37.42
C LEU A 137 -41.84 14.12 36.04
N GLN A 138 -41.41 15.01 35.14
CA GLN A 138 -40.89 14.64 33.81
C GLN A 138 -39.37 14.45 33.83
N GLU A 139 -38.72 14.94 34.89
CA GLU A 139 -37.27 14.96 35.06
C GLU A 139 -36.67 13.54 35.15
N THR A 140 -37.36 12.61 35.81
CA THR A 140 -36.90 11.22 35.98
C THR A 140 -36.84 10.48 34.66
N ASP A 141 -37.90 10.56 33.85
CA ASP A 141 -38.01 9.86 32.57
C ASP A 141 -36.98 10.38 31.57
N LEU A 142 -36.77 11.71 31.54
CA LEU A 142 -35.77 12.34 30.68
C LEU A 142 -34.34 12.03 31.10
N LYS A 143 -34.06 11.93 32.40
CA LYS A 143 -32.76 11.46 32.90
C LYS A 143 -32.48 10.04 32.44
N GLU A 144 -33.47 9.15 32.47
CA GLU A 144 -33.30 7.77 32.04
C GLU A 144 -33.13 7.64 30.51
N GLN A 145 -33.91 8.40 29.72
CA GLN A 145 -33.68 8.52 28.27
C GLN A 145 -32.28 9.05 27.98
N MET A 146 -31.85 10.11 28.67
CA MET A 146 -30.51 10.69 28.48
C MET A 146 -29.41 9.68 28.85
N ARG A 147 -29.57 8.90 29.92
CA ARG A 147 -28.64 7.81 30.28
C ARG A 147 -28.56 6.77 29.16
N THR A 148 -29.70 6.38 28.59
CA THR A 148 -29.75 5.43 27.47
C THR A 148 -29.04 5.97 26.23
N GLU A 149 -29.31 7.21 25.84
CA GLU A 149 -28.65 7.84 24.68
C GLU A 149 -27.14 8.07 24.92
N LYS A 150 -26.71 8.35 26.17
CA LYS A 150 -25.29 8.42 26.53
C LYS A 150 -24.60 7.05 26.44
N LYS A 151 -25.27 5.97 26.85
CA LYS A 151 -24.74 4.60 26.68
C LYS A 151 -24.52 4.28 25.20
N LYS A 152 -25.49 4.60 24.32
CA LYS A 152 -25.35 4.45 22.86
C LYS A 152 -24.18 5.27 22.31
N LEU A 153 -24.04 6.53 22.75
CA LEU A 153 -22.92 7.38 22.35
C LEU A 153 -21.58 6.76 22.73
N HIS A 154 -21.45 6.28 23.97
CA HIS A 154 -20.23 5.63 24.45
C HIS A 154 -19.87 4.40 23.62
N THR A 155 -20.84 3.52 23.31
CA THR A 155 -20.61 2.38 22.42
C THR A 155 -20.17 2.82 21.02
N ILE A 156 -20.73 3.90 20.49
CA ILE A 156 -20.36 4.43 19.17
C ILE A 156 -18.92 4.94 19.18
N THR A 157 -18.54 5.73 20.19
CA THR A 157 -17.19 6.28 20.36
C THR A 157 -16.17 5.15 20.57
N GLN A 158 -16.50 4.10 21.33
CA GLN A 158 -15.60 2.96 21.53
C GLN A 158 -15.31 2.23 20.21
N LYS A 159 -16.33 1.97 19.38
CA LYS A 159 -16.14 1.37 18.04
C LYS A 159 -15.33 2.27 17.11
N MET A 160 -15.55 3.59 17.19
CA MET A 160 -14.79 4.57 16.41
C MET A 160 -13.29 4.52 16.76
N GLN A 161 -12.97 4.45 18.05
CA GLN A 161 -11.60 4.35 18.54
C GLN A 161 -10.93 3.04 18.12
N ASP A 162 -11.65 1.91 18.19
CA ASP A 162 -11.15 0.61 17.78
C ASP A 162 -10.77 0.59 16.29
N ILE A 163 -11.63 1.12 15.42
CA ILE A 163 -11.33 1.26 13.98
C ILE A 163 -10.13 2.18 13.75
N ALA A 164 -10.12 3.35 14.39
CA ALA A 164 -9.11 4.39 14.15
C ALA A 164 -7.72 4.03 14.69
N VAL A 165 -7.63 3.28 15.79
CA VAL A 165 -6.35 2.91 16.42
C VAL A 165 -5.91 1.53 15.96
N ASN A 166 -6.69 0.50 16.27
CA ASN A 166 -6.31 -0.89 16.01
C ASN A 166 -6.48 -1.23 14.53
N GLY A 167 -7.64 -0.86 13.96
CA GLY A 167 -7.94 -1.10 12.55
C GLY A 167 -6.90 -0.46 11.64
N PHE A 168 -6.61 0.82 11.85
CA PHE A 168 -5.64 1.54 11.00
C PHE A 168 -4.22 1.01 11.16
N GLN A 169 -3.77 0.70 12.37
CA GLN A 169 -2.45 0.09 12.57
C GLN A 169 -2.31 -1.22 11.80
N THR A 170 -3.33 -2.09 11.86
CA THR A 170 -3.36 -3.35 11.09
C THR A 170 -3.35 -3.06 9.60
N GLN A 171 -4.23 -2.19 9.10
CA GLN A 171 -4.33 -1.87 7.68
C GLN A 171 -3.03 -1.26 7.14
N PHE A 172 -2.38 -0.34 7.87
CA PHE A 172 -1.08 0.20 7.48
C PHE A 172 -0.03 -0.91 7.41
N SER A 173 0.01 -1.80 8.38
CA SER A 173 0.96 -2.93 8.40
C SER A 173 0.75 -3.86 7.20
N GLU A 174 -0.49 -4.15 6.82
CA GLU A 174 -0.82 -4.95 5.63
C GLU A 174 -0.39 -4.25 4.33
N VAL A 175 -0.66 -2.94 4.22
CA VAL A 175 -0.27 -2.16 3.05
C VAL A 175 1.25 -2.08 2.92
N PHE A 176 1.97 -1.69 3.97
CA PHE A 176 3.43 -1.60 3.90
C PHE A 176 4.08 -2.97 3.76
N GLY A 177 3.56 -4.00 4.42
CA GLY A 177 4.03 -5.37 4.29
C GLY A 177 3.85 -5.92 2.87
N SER A 178 2.70 -5.68 2.24
CA SER A 178 2.50 -6.06 0.83
C SER A 178 3.38 -5.27 -0.13
N MET A 179 3.61 -3.99 0.16
CA MET A 179 4.48 -3.12 -0.64
C MET A 179 5.96 -3.53 -0.55
N ALA A 180 6.44 -3.87 0.65
CA ALA A 180 7.79 -4.40 0.85
C ALA A 180 8.00 -5.69 0.04
N LYS A 181 7.08 -6.66 0.17
CA LYS A 181 7.12 -7.92 -0.61
C LYS A 181 7.12 -7.68 -2.12
N PHE A 182 6.35 -6.69 -2.59
CA PHE A 182 6.33 -6.32 -4.00
C PHE A 182 7.70 -5.80 -4.46
N PHE A 183 8.32 -4.90 -3.70
CA PHE A 183 9.61 -4.34 -4.06
C PHE A 183 10.76 -5.35 -3.92
N ASP A 184 10.70 -6.25 -2.93
CA ASP A 184 11.64 -7.36 -2.81
C ASP A 184 11.56 -8.29 -4.02
N SER A 185 10.34 -8.67 -4.44
CA SER A 185 10.12 -9.48 -5.64
C SER A 185 10.63 -8.78 -6.90
N MET A 186 10.44 -7.47 -6.99
CA MET A 186 10.93 -6.64 -8.10
C MET A 186 12.45 -6.55 -8.12
N ALA A 187 13.09 -6.35 -6.97
CA ALA A 187 14.54 -6.32 -6.82
C ALA A 187 15.19 -7.67 -7.14
N GLU A 188 14.58 -8.77 -6.69
CA GLU A 188 15.04 -10.13 -6.98
C GLU A 188 14.97 -10.44 -8.48
N LEU A 189 13.87 -10.04 -9.15
CA LEU A 189 13.71 -10.17 -10.59
C LEU A 189 14.84 -9.45 -11.36
N PHE A 190 15.17 -8.22 -10.98
CA PHE A 190 16.23 -7.45 -11.64
C PHE A 190 17.65 -7.92 -11.28
N SER A 191 17.84 -8.53 -10.11
CA SER A 191 19.15 -9.02 -9.66
C SER A 191 19.50 -10.38 -10.29
N LYS A 192 18.53 -11.30 -10.43
CA LYS A 192 18.74 -12.65 -11.03
C LYS A 192 19.27 -12.62 -12.47
N SER A 193 18.95 -11.57 -13.22
CA SER A 193 19.49 -11.33 -14.56
C SER A 193 20.94 -10.84 -14.58
N ALA A 194 21.43 -10.22 -13.51
CA ALA A 194 22.80 -9.69 -13.44
C ALA A 194 23.83 -10.80 -13.15
N THR A 195 23.43 -11.86 -12.43
CA THR A 195 24.32 -12.92 -11.94
C THR A 195 24.49 -14.11 -12.88
N LYS A 196 23.67 -14.27 -13.93
CA LYS A 196 23.81 -15.34 -14.94
C LYS A 196 25.10 -15.25 -15.79
N LYS A 197 25.98 -14.27 -15.54
CA LYS A 197 27.24 -14.02 -16.26
C LYS A 197 28.43 -14.92 -15.87
N SER A 198 28.37 -15.77 -14.82
CA SER A 198 29.56 -16.48 -14.32
C SER A 198 29.75 -17.95 -14.77
N GLY A 199 28.83 -18.53 -15.54
CA GLY A 199 28.91 -19.94 -15.95
C GLY A 199 29.54 -20.16 -17.33
N ARG A 200 30.84 -19.88 -17.54
CA ARG A 200 31.59 -20.44 -18.69
C ARG A 200 32.52 -21.54 -18.19
N PRO A 201 32.37 -22.81 -18.63
CA PRO A 201 33.37 -23.84 -18.35
C PRO A 201 34.62 -23.52 -19.16
N SER A 202 35.76 -23.33 -18.48
CA SER A 202 37.07 -23.21 -19.11
C SER A 202 37.41 -24.52 -19.83
N LYS A 203 37.33 -24.53 -21.16
CA LYS A 203 37.87 -25.60 -22.00
C LYS A 203 39.38 -25.40 -22.17
N ASN A 204 40.16 -25.78 -21.16
CA ASN A 204 41.60 -26.00 -21.34
C ASN A 204 42.01 -27.30 -20.66
N ALA A 205 41.56 -28.41 -21.24
CA ALA A 205 42.11 -29.75 -21.01
C ALA A 205 42.28 -30.46 -22.35
N ARG A 206 43.15 -29.92 -23.21
CA ARG A 206 43.77 -30.67 -24.29
C ARG A 206 45.25 -30.31 -24.37
N ARG A 207 46.05 -31.08 -23.64
CA ARG A 207 47.37 -31.49 -24.11
C ARG A 207 47.76 -32.80 -23.44
N THR A 208 47.30 -33.90 -24.04
CA THR A 208 47.89 -35.23 -23.83
C THR A 208 48.87 -35.50 -24.97
N ARG A 209 49.94 -36.24 -24.65
CA ARG A 209 50.99 -36.84 -25.50
C ARG A 209 52.09 -35.88 -25.95
N VAL A 210 53.40 -36.16 -25.84
CA VAL A 210 54.19 -37.42 -25.96
C VAL A 210 55.48 -37.17 -25.12
N LYS A 211 56.00 -38.08 -24.29
CA LYS A 211 56.95 -39.16 -24.64
C LYS A 211 57.19 -40.05 -23.40
N ALA A 212 56.84 -41.33 -23.53
CA ALA A 212 57.69 -42.40 -23.02
C ALA A 212 58.70 -42.73 -24.13
N ILE A 213 59.94 -43.04 -23.79
CA ILE A 213 60.90 -43.95 -24.45
C ILE A 213 62.21 -43.95 -23.62
N ASP A 214 62.56 -45.14 -23.12
CA ASP A 214 63.87 -45.74 -22.77
C ASP A 214 64.96 -44.88 -22.08
N ARG A 215 65.61 -45.33 -21.00
CA ARG A 215 66.24 -46.63 -20.71
C ARG A 215 66.39 -46.85 -19.20
#